data_AF-A0A453KKR2-F1
#
_entry.id   AF-A0A453KKR2-F1
#
_cell.length_a   1.000
_cell.length_b   1.000
_cell.length_c   1.000
_cell.angle_alpha   90.00
_cell.angle_beta   90.00
_cell.angle_gamma   90.00
#
_symmetry.space_group_name_H-M   'P 1'
#
loop_
_entity.id
_entity.type
_entity.pdbx_description
1 polymer ?
#
loop_
_entity_poly.entity_id
_entity_poly.type
_entity_poly.pdbx_seq_one_letter_code
_entity_poly.pdbx_strand_id
1 'polypeptide(L)'
;VHSVAWNCIGTKLASGSIDHTARVWSIDPHGHSKVKDIELKGHSDSVDQLCWDPKHPDTVATAAADKSIRLWDARSGKCQVVELSGENINITYKHDGTHIAVGNKVYNNRTW
;
A
#
# COMPACT_ATOMS: atom_id res chain seq x y z
N VAL A 1 -5.32 11.95 2.65
CA VAL A 1 -4.63 10.74 3.13
C VAL A 1 -5.70 9.78 3.61
N HIS A 2 -5.80 8.61 2.98
CA HIS A 2 -6.84 7.61 3.29
C HIS A 2 -6.34 6.52 4.22
N SER A 3 -5.06 6.17 4.12
CA SER A 3 -4.47 5.08 4.91
C SER A 3 -3.05 5.43 5.34
N VAL A 4 -2.66 4.95 6.52
CA VAL A 4 -1.30 5.02 7.07
C VAL A 4 -0.96 3.70 7.75
N ALA A 5 0.29 3.23 7.62
CA ALA A 5 0.73 2.01 8.29
C ALA A 5 2.23 2.04 8.60
N TRP A 6 2.60 1.42 9.71
CA TRP A 6 3.98 1.14 10.09
C TRP A 6 4.47 -0.16 9.47
N ASN A 7 5.75 -0.22 9.11
CA ASN A 7 6.38 -1.49 8.82
C ASN A 7 6.54 -2.33 10.10
N CYS A 8 6.77 -3.64 9.95
CA CYS A 8 6.84 -4.56 11.08
C CYS A 8 8.02 -4.31 12.04
N ILE A 9 9.01 -3.50 11.65
CA ILE A 9 10.17 -3.12 12.46
C ILE A 9 9.94 -1.80 13.20
N GLY A 10 8.95 -1.00 12.80
CA GLY A 10 8.65 0.30 13.40
C GLY A 10 9.60 1.44 12.96
N THR A 11 10.37 1.24 11.89
CA THR A 11 11.35 2.23 11.39
C THR A 11 10.88 2.96 10.14
N LYS A 12 9.83 2.47 9.48
CA LYS A 12 9.23 3.14 8.31
C LYS A 12 7.73 3.31 8.48
N LEU A 13 7.24 4.46 8.07
CA LEU A 13 5.82 4.78 7.95
C LEU A 13 5.47 4.92 6.48
N ALA A 14 4.33 4.41 6.05
CA ALA A 14 3.76 4.67 4.73
C ALA A 14 2.41 5.38 4.83
N SER A 15 2.06 6.18 3.82
CA SER A 15 0.70 6.74 3.66
C SER A 15 0.21 6.64 2.22
N GLY A 16 -1.07 6.40 2.02
CA GLY A 16 -1.78 6.46 0.74
C GLY A 16 -2.66 7.71 0.64
N SER A 17 -2.78 8.27 -0.56
CA SER A 17 -3.40 9.57 -0.79
C SER A 17 -4.23 9.60 -2.08
N ILE A 18 -5.20 10.52 -2.10
CA ILE A 18 -6.03 10.85 -3.25
C ILE A 18 -5.23 11.53 -4.38
N ASP A 19 -3.99 11.96 -4.11
CA ASP A 19 -3.08 12.48 -5.15
C ASP A 19 -2.42 11.36 -5.99
N HIS A 20 -2.94 10.14 -5.90
CA HIS A 20 -2.49 8.92 -6.58
C HIS A 20 -1.07 8.48 -6.19
N THR A 21 -0.55 9.00 -5.08
CA THR A 21 0.76 8.61 -4.55
C THR A 21 0.63 7.88 -3.22
N ALA A 22 1.57 6.95 -3.01
CA ALA A 22 1.94 6.55 -1.67
C ALA A 22 3.32 7.13 -1.34
N ARG A 23 3.56 7.41 -0.05
CA ARG A 23 4.82 7.98 0.42
C ARG A 23 5.34 7.14 1.58
N VAL A 24 6.65 6.93 1.59
CA VAL A 24 7.36 6.24 2.66
C VAL A 24 8.28 7.22 3.36
N TRP A 25 8.28 7.17 4.69
CA TRP A 25 9.19 7.92 5.53
C TRP A 25 10.00 6.99 6.40
N SER A 26 11.29 7.24 6.49
CA SER A 26 12.16 6.62 7.48
C SER A 26 12.12 7.46 8.76
N ILE A 27 11.90 6.78 9.88
CA ILE A 27 11.79 7.35 11.22
C ILE A 27 12.98 6.85 12.02
N ASP A 28 13.73 7.77 12.63
CA ASP A 28 14.79 7.40 13.55
C ASP A 28 14.18 6.61 14.74
N PRO A 29 14.80 5.52 15.21
CA PRO A 29 14.34 4.77 16.38
C PRO A 29 14.09 5.62 17.65
N HIS A 30 14.79 6.75 17.79
CA HIS A 30 14.63 7.69 18.90
C HIS A 30 13.58 8.77 18.62
N GLY A 31 12.90 8.75 17.47
CA GLY A 31 11.77 9.61 17.13
C GLY A 31 12.13 11.06 16.80
N HIS A 32 13.42 11.40 16.76
CA HIS A 32 13.87 12.79 16.62
C HIS A 32 13.84 13.32 15.18
N SER A 33 13.73 12.43 14.18
CA SER A 33 13.72 12.85 12.78
C SER A 33 12.82 11.94 11.92
N LYS A 34 12.10 12.58 11.00
CA LYS A 34 11.31 11.96 9.94
C LYS A 34 11.81 12.49 8.61
N VAL A 35 12.38 11.62 7.79
CA VAL A 35 12.85 11.97 6.44
C VAL A 35 11.91 11.31 5.42
N LYS A 36 11.40 12.10 4.46
CA LYS A 36 10.68 11.54 3.30
C LYS A 36 11.70 10.73 2.50
N ASP A 37 11.51 9.43 2.47
CA ASP A 37 12.45 8.47 1.91
C ASP A 37 12.14 8.25 0.43
N ILE A 38 10.89 7.89 0.14
CA ILE A 38 10.47 7.50 -1.20
C ILE A 38 9.05 7.96 -1.51
N GLU A 39 8.82 8.30 -2.77
CA GLU A 39 7.49 8.57 -3.33
C GLU A 39 7.16 7.48 -4.36
N LEU A 40 6.10 6.73 -4.08
CA LEU A 40 5.62 5.60 -4.86
C LEU A 40 4.58 6.14 -5.86
N LYS A 41 5.02 6.34 -7.10
CA LYS A 41 4.21 6.89 -8.21
C LYS A 41 3.88 5.80 -9.22
N GLY A 42 2.66 5.82 -9.73
CA GLY A 42 2.26 4.91 -10.81
C GLY A 42 0.77 4.57 -10.80
N HIS A 43 0.09 4.74 -9.67
CA HIS A 43 -1.36 4.67 -9.63
C HIS A 43 -1.98 5.79 -10.48
N SER A 44 -3.09 5.50 -11.14
CA SER A 44 -3.84 6.47 -11.93
C SER A 44 -5.08 7.00 -11.22
N ASP A 45 -5.33 6.54 -10.00
CA ASP A 45 -6.46 6.94 -9.15
C ASP A 45 -6.04 6.89 -7.65
N SER A 46 -6.95 7.24 -6.75
CA SER A 46 -6.75 7.30 -5.30
C SER A 46 -6.15 6.02 -4.73
N VAL A 47 -5.12 6.16 -3.89
CA VAL A 47 -4.61 5.07 -3.06
C VAL A 47 -5.42 5.01 -1.77
N ASP A 48 -6.37 4.09 -1.75
CA ASP A 48 -7.38 4.01 -0.69
C ASP A 48 -6.88 3.25 0.54
N GLN A 49 -6.07 2.21 0.34
CA GLN A 49 -5.50 1.43 1.44
C GLN A 49 -4.07 0.96 1.13
N LEU A 50 -3.27 0.81 2.17
CA LEU A 50 -1.97 0.15 2.11
C LEU A 50 -1.73 -0.74 3.32
N CYS A 51 -0.82 -1.70 3.18
CA CYS A 51 -0.31 -2.49 4.29
C CYS A 51 1.14 -2.93 4.02
N TRP A 52 1.90 -3.12 5.10
CA TRP A 52 3.26 -3.65 5.01
C TRP A 52 3.25 -5.16 5.08
N ASP A 53 4.19 -5.78 4.38
CA ASP A 53 4.46 -7.20 4.50
C ASP A 53 4.99 -7.51 5.92
N PRO A 54 4.36 -8.44 6.67
CA PRO A 54 4.78 -8.77 8.02
C PRO A 54 6.13 -9.52 8.09
N LYS A 55 6.64 -10.06 6.98
CA LYS A 55 7.91 -10.79 6.86
C LYS A 55 8.99 -9.99 6.17
N HIS A 56 8.62 -9.09 5.27
CA HIS A 56 9.56 -8.28 4.49
C HIS A 56 9.40 -6.78 4.82
N PRO A 57 10.25 -6.21 5.68
CA PRO A 57 10.04 -4.89 6.28
C PRO A 57 10.15 -3.70 5.31
N ASP A 58 10.64 -3.96 4.11
CA ASP A 58 10.76 -3.00 3.02
C ASP A 58 9.71 -3.24 1.92
N THR A 59 8.75 -4.14 2.13
CA THR A 59 7.70 -4.42 1.14
C THR A 59 6.38 -3.82 1.59
N VAL A 60 5.80 -2.96 0.75
CA VAL A 60 4.49 -2.35 0.98
C VAL A 60 3.56 -2.68 -0.19
N ALA A 61 2.33 -3.06 0.14
CA ALA A 61 1.26 -3.25 -0.82
C ALA A 61 0.30 -2.06 -0.78
N THR A 62 -0.07 -1.54 -1.94
CA THR A 62 -1.04 -0.46 -2.09
C THR A 62 -2.21 -0.94 -2.96
N ALA A 63 -3.42 -0.59 -2.54
CA ALA A 63 -4.65 -0.81 -3.31
C ALA A 63 -5.24 0.54 -3.70
N ALA A 64 -5.71 0.63 -4.95
CA ALA A 64 -6.25 1.85 -5.50
C ALA A 64 -7.54 1.62 -6.30
N ALA A 65 -8.31 2.69 -6.46
CA ALA A 65 -9.51 2.73 -7.29
C ALA A 65 -9.21 2.47 -8.79
N ASP A 66 -7.95 2.55 -9.22
CA ASP A 66 -7.50 2.21 -10.57
C ASP A 66 -7.55 0.70 -10.89
N LYS A 67 -8.12 -0.11 -9.99
CA LYS A 67 -8.29 -1.56 -10.11
C LYS A 67 -6.98 -2.35 -10.05
N SER A 68 -5.88 -1.69 -9.70
CA SER A 68 -4.60 -2.34 -9.48
C SER A 68 -4.28 -2.48 -7.99
N ILE A 69 -3.49 -3.50 -7.70
CA ILE A 69 -2.67 -3.59 -6.50
C ILE A 69 -1.23 -3.48 -6.93
N ARG A 70 -0.45 -2.75 -6.15
CA ARG A 70 0.97 -2.58 -6.40
C ARG A 70 1.77 -3.02 -5.20
N LEU A 71 2.79 -3.82 -5.46
CA LEU A 71 3.79 -4.22 -4.48
C LEU A 71 5.05 -3.42 -4.73
N TRP A 72 5.52 -2.73 -3.70
CA TRP A 72 6.66 -1.83 -3.79
C TRP A 72 7.79 -2.32 -2.89
N ASP A 73 9.01 -2.30 -3.42
CA ASP A 73 10.21 -2.28 -2.59
C ASP A 73 10.46 -0.83 -2.15
N ALA A 74 10.31 -0.58 -0.86
CA ALA A 74 10.39 0.74 -0.21
C ALA A 74 11.81 1.29 -0.09
N ARG A 75 12.85 0.56 -0.55
CA ARG A 75 14.23 1.04 -0.65
C ARG A 75 14.57 1.53 -2.04
N SER A 76 14.05 0.85 -3.06
CA SER A 76 14.38 1.10 -4.46
C SER A 76 13.26 1.78 -5.25
N GLY A 77 12.03 1.79 -4.71
CA GLY A 77 10.84 2.27 -5.40
C GLY A 77 10.38 1.34 -6.54
N LYS A 78 10.98 0.16 -6.69
CA LYS A 78 10.57 -0.82 -7.71
C LYS A 78 9.15 -1.31 -7.42
N CYS A 79 8.36 -1.38 -8.48
CA CYS A 79 6.95 -1.76 -8.42
C CYS A 79 6.71 -3.04 -9.21
N GLN A 80 5.92 -3.94 -8.62
CA GLN A 80 5.20 -4.99 -9.35
C GLN A 80 3.72 -4.66 -9.32
N VAL A 81 3.04 -4.81 -10.47
CA VAL A 81 1.62 -4.47 -10.62
C VAL A 81 0.84 -5.76 -10.77
N VAL A 82 -0.27 -5.86 -10.05
CA VAL A 82 -1.26 -6.92 -10.18
C VAL A 82 -2.59 -6.24 -10.48
N GLU A 83 -3.13 -6.48 -11.67
CA GLU A 83 -4.44 -5.96 -12.06
C GLU A 83 -5.53 -6.92 -11.59
N LEU A 84 -6.58 -6.37 -10.98
CA LEU A 84 -7.74 -7.11 -10.51
C LEU A 84 -9.01 -6.53 -11.12
N SER A 85 -10.11 -7.28 -11.06
CA SER A 85 -11.41 -6.83 -11.55
C SER A 85 -12.15 -6.00 -10.49
N GLY A 86 -12.56 -4.78 -10.83
CA GLY A 86 -13.37 -3.88 -9.99
C GLY A 86 -12.53 -2.90 -9.15
N GLU A 87 -13.16 -1.98 -8.41
CA GLU A 87 -12.45 -0.99 -7.58
C GLU A 87 -11.90 -1.64 -6.31
N ASN A 88 -10.56 -1.68 -6.15
CA ASN A 88 -9.93 -2.25 -4.96
C ASN A 88 -9.94 -1.23 -3.83
N ILE A 89 -10.64 -1.55 -2.74
CA ILE A 89 -10.84 -0.61 -1.62
C ILE A 89 -9.96 -1.00 -0.43
N ASN A 90 -9.91 -2.29 -0.11
CA ASN A 90 -9.23 -2.78 1.09
C ASN A 90 -8.20 -3.84 0.74
N ILE A 91 -7.07 -3.81 1.43
CA ILE A 91 -5.99 -4.80 1.27
C ILE A 91 -5.42 -5.16 2.65
N THR A 92 -5.09 -6.44 2.85
CA THR A 92 -4.38 -6.89 4.05
C THR A 92 -3.49 -8.09 3.75
N TYR A 93 -2.34 -8.14 4.40
CA TYR A 93 -1.51 -9.34 4.41
C TYR A 93 -2.07 -10.37 5.39
N LYS A 94 -2.06 -11.63 4.99
CA LYS A 94 -2.11 -12.73 5.95
C LYS A 94 -0.91 -12.61 6.87
N HIS A 95 -1.09 -12.88 8.17
CA HIS A 95 -0.05 -12.70 9.19
C HIS A 95 1.28 -13.44 8.90
N ASP A 96 1.24 -14.48 8.07
CA ASP A 96 2.42 -15.26 7.68
C ASP A 96 3.17 -14.68 6.46
N GLY A 97 2.64 -13.62 5.83
CA GLY A 97 3.22 -12.95 4.66
C GLY A 97 2.99 -13.68 3.33
N THR A 98 2.30 -14.82 3.33
CA THR A 98 2.21 -15.66 2.13
C THR A 98 1.13 -15.24 1.14
N HIS A 99 0.11 -14.52 1.62
CA HIS A 99 -1.06 -14.15 0.83
C HIS A 99 -1.50 -12.73 1.15
N ILE A 100 -2.14 -12.11 0.17
CA ILE A 100 -2.81 -10.82 0.28
C ILE A 100 -4.30 -11.05 0.03
N ALA A 101 -5.14 -10.59 0.96
CA ALA A 101 -6.57 -10.54 0.78
C ALA A 101 -6.99 -9.15 0.30
N VAL A 102 -7.92 -9.12 -0.64
CA VAL A 102 -8.36 -7.89 -1.33
C VAL A 102 -9.87 -7.79 -1.26
N GLY A 103 -10.36 -6.68 -0.72
CA GLY A 103 -11.75 -6.30 -0.77
C GLY A 103 -12.00 -5.37 -1.96
N ASN A 104 -12.91 -5.78 -2.84
CA ASN A 104 -13.25 -5.03 -4.04
C ASN A 104 -14.73 -4.64 -4.06
N LYS A 105 -15.04 -3.45 -4.55
CA LYS A 105 -16.41 -3.06 -4.90
C LYS A 105 -16.66 -3.41 -6.36
N VAL A 106 -17.35 -4.53 -6.55
CA VAL A 106 -17.92 -4.87 -7.85
C VAL A 106 -19.26 -4.16 -7.95
N TYR A 107 -19.40 -3.23 -8.90
CA TYR A 107 -20.73 -2.74 -9.30
C TYR A 107 -21.45 -3.84 -10.08
N ASN A 108 -21.91 -4.87 -9.38
CA ASN A 108 -22.87 -5.79 -9.96
C ASN A 108 -24.25 -5.11 -9.88
N ASN A 109 -24.71 -4.57 -11.02
CA ASN A 109 -26.16 -4.48 -11.32
C ASN A 109 -26.74 -5.88 -11.61
N ARG A 110 -26.29 -6.90 -10.88
CA ARG A 110 -26.86 -8.24 -10.89
C ARG A 110 -27.19 -8.60 -9.46
N THR A 111 -28.47 -8.43 -9.16
CA THR A 111 -29.19 -9.16 -8.13
C THR A 111 -28.97 -10.65 -8.36
N TRP A 112 -28.42 -11.34 -7.37
CA TRP A 112 -28.64 -12.78 -7.19
C TRP A 112 -29.89 -12.97 -6.36
#